data_AF-A0A1H8K063-F1
#
_entry.id   AF-A0A1H8K063-F1
#
_cell.length_a   1.000
_cell.length_b   1.000
_cell.length_c   1.000
_cell.angle_alpha   90.00
_cell.angle_beta   90.00
_cell.angle_gamma   90.00
#
_symmetry.space_group_name_H-M   'P 1'
#
loop_
_entity.id
_entity.type
_entity.pdbx_description
1 polymer ?
#
loop_
_entity_poly.entity_id
_entity_poly.type
_entity_poly.pdbx_seq_one_letter_code
_entity_poly.pdbx_strand_id
1 'polypeptide(L)'
;MSQRLKLYVSEVMAGIDADPVTKRRIAEDLLTTLNERSERSSVGRVLAESGAPGEMARDYMDGLYGIGAGPGSDGNQFPDDDLGIDSGDYYEYKSSLTVLDLPLVHIKLRRRGWFFGGAPAVAKGIIAIGDVALGAFAVGGIAAGGISIGGLSAGVLALGGAAAGAVATGGAAVGLLAVGGVAVGKIALGGLAIGKIAIGGSVIGKYTLSAADPGGFSLEQFRRLLEEAFPGVARWLRSFKS
;
A
#
# COMPACT_ATOMS: atom_id res chain seq x y z
N MET A 1 29.30 38.18 -19.12
CA MET A 1 28.62 37.11 -18.36
C MET A 1 28.41 37.58 -16.92
N SER A 2 27.16 37.77 -16.49
CA SER A 2 26.82 38.40 -15.20
C SER A 2 26.95 37.42 -14.03
N GLN A 3 27.68 37.79 -12.97
CA GLN A 3 27.80 36.98 -11.74
C GLN A 3 26.44 36.70 -11.06
N ARG A 4 25.46 37.60 -11.25
CA ARG A 4 24.11 37.45 -10.69
C ARG A 4 23.32 36.29 -11.30
N LEU A 5 23.50 36.02 -12.58
CA LEU A 5 22.85 34.90 -13.26
C LEU A 5 23.40 33.55 -12.75
N LYS A 6 24.72 33.47 -12.56
CA LYS A 6 25.37 32.26 -12.02
C LYS A 6 24.88 31.93 -10.61
N LEU A 7 24.73 32.96 -9.76
CA LEU A 7 24.23 32.79 -8.39
C LEU A 7 22.78 32.26 -8.40
N TYR A 8 21.93 32.87 -9.23
CA TYR A 8 20.54 32.46 -9.39
C TYR A 8 20.42 31.00 -9.86
N VAL A 9 21.14 30.60 -10.92
CA VAL A 9 21.15 29.21 -11.39
C VAL A 9 21.65 28.26 -10.30
N SER A 10 22.72 28.62 -9.57
CA SER A 10 23.22 27.76 -8.49
C SER A 10 22.21 27.53 -7.37
N GLU A 11 21.38 28.54 -7.08
CA GLU A 11 20.32 28.48 -6.07
C GLU A 11 19.13 27.63 -6.55
N VAL A 12 18.73 27.76 -7.82
CA VAL A 12 17.75 26.88 -8.46
C VAL A 12 18.23 25.42 -8.41
N MET A 13 19.49 25.17 -8.78
CA MET A 13 20.06 23.82 -8.82
C MET A 13 20.25 23.20 -7.43
N ALA A 14 20.39 24.01 -6.39
CA ALA A 14 20.42 23.55 -5.00
C ALA A 14 19.05 23.01 -4.55
N GLY A 15 17.95 23.50 -5.13
CA GLY A 15 16.59 23.04 -4.87
C GLY A 15 16.15 21.82 -5.69
N ILE A 16 16.89 21.46 -6.75
CA ILE A 16 16.57 20.31 -7.62
C ILE A 16 17.22 19.03 -7.06
N ASP A 17 16.45 17.98 -6.82
CA ASP A 17 16.98 16.65 -6.47
C ASP A 17 17.01 15.74 -7.70
N ALA A 18 18.20 15.58 -8.30
CA ALA A 18 18.44 14.81 -9.53
C ALA A 18 19.89 14.30 -9.57
N ASP A 19 20.18 13.33 -10.46
CA ASP A 19 21.55 12.82 -10.60
C ASP A 19 22.53 13.91 -11.10
N PRO A 20 23.83 13.79 -10.79
CA PRO A 20 24.82 14.83 -11.12
C PRO A 20 24.94 15.15 -12.62
N VAL A 21 24.62 14.19 -13.49
CA VAL A 21 24.70 14.36 -14.95
C VAL A 21 23.49 15.15 -15.45
N THR A 22 22.30 14.81 -14.98
CA THR A 22 21.05 15.51 -15.29
C THR A 22 21.07 16.94 -14.73
N LYS A 23 21.55 17.12 -13.49
CA LYS A 23 21.75 18.46 -12.91
C LYS A 23 22.62 19.35 -13.79
N ARG A 24 23.73 18.81 -14.30
CA ARG A 24 24.66 19.59 -15.12
C ARG A 24 24.03 20.05 -16.44
N ARG A 25 23.26 19.17 -17.10
CA ARG A 25 22.56 19.50 -18.35
C ARG A 25 21.50 20.59 -18.15
N ILE A 26 20.71 20.49 -17.08
CA ILE A 26 19.67 21.49 -16.74
C ILE A 26 20.32 22.83 -16.41
N ALA A 27 21.40 22.83 -15.62
CA ALA A 27 22.10 24.05 -15.26
C ALA A 27 22.68 24.78 -16.49
N GLU A 28 23.24 24.02 -17.45
CA GLU A 28 23.81 24.56 -18.69
C GLU A 28 22.71 25.15 -19.61
N ASP A 29 21.58 24.46 -19.74
CA ASP A 29 20.44 24.91 -20.56
C ASP A 29 19.77 26.18 -19.98
N LEU A 30 19.57 26.21 -18.66
CA LEU A 30 18.97 27.32 -17.94
C LEU A 30 19.85 28.57 -18.00
N LEU A 31 21.16 28.39 -17.82
CA LEU A 31 22.13 29.48 -17.90
C LEU A 31 22.22 30.05 -19.31
N THR A 32 22.14 29.20 -20.34
CA THR A 32 22.13 29.62 -21.75
C THR A 32 20.88 30.45 -22.04
N THR A 33 19.71 29.92 -21.68
CA THR A 33 18.41 30.58 -21.90
C THR A 33 18.33 31.94 -21.21
N LEU A 34 18.77 32.04 -19.94
CA LEU A 34 18.77 33.30 -19.20
C LEU A 34 19.80 34.29 -19.75
N ASN A 35 20.95 33.82 -20.22
CA ASN A 35 21.96 34.69 -20.83
C ASN A 35 21.44 35.30 -22.14
N GLU A 36 20.81 34.50 -23.00
CA GLU A 36 20.20 34.98 -24.26
C GLU A 36 19.07 35.99 -24.02
N ARG A 37 18.22 35.76 -23.01
CA ARG A 37 17.18 36.72 -22.61
C ARG A 37 17.78 38.01 -22.05
N SER A 38 18.89 37.91 -21.33
CA SER A 38 19.58 39.08 -20.76
C SER A 38 20.29 39.96 -21.78
N GLU A 39 20.57 39.44 -22.98
CA GLU A 39 21.08 40.23 -24.10
C GLU A 39 19.97 41.07 -24.76
N ARG A 40 18.71 40.62 -24.63
CA ARG A 40 17.53 41.29 -25.18
C ARG A 40 16.81 42.19 -24.17
N SER A 41 17.09 42.05 -22.87
CA SER A 41 16.48 42.82 -21.78
C SER A 41 17.41 42.86 -20.56
N SER A 42 17.35 43.90 -19.74
CA SER A 42 18.28 44.03 -18.60
C SER A 42 18.19 42.84 -17.63
N VAL A 43 19.36 42.37 -17.14
CA VAL A 43 19.48 41.19 -16.25
C VAL A 43 18.52 41.22 -15.07
N GLY A 44 18.28 42.41 -14.48
CA GLY A 44 17.38 42.56 -13.34
C GLY A 44 15.91 42.31 -13.68
N ARG A 45 15.48 42.63 -14.91
CA ARG A 45 14.11 42.40 -15.37
C ARG A 45 13.86 40.93 -15.68
N VAL A 46 14.84 40.29 -16.32
CA VAL A 46 14.79 38.84 -16.61
C VAL A 46 14.70 38.02 -15.33
N LEU A 47 15.48 38.38 -14.29
CA LEU A 47 15.42 37.71 -13.00
C LEU A 47 14.09 37.94 -12.26
N ALA A 48 13.50 39.14 -12.37
CA ALA A 48 12.19 39.43 -11.79
C ALA A 48 11.05 38.68 -12.50
N GLU A 49 11.13 38.54 -13.83
CA GLU A 49 10.17 37.78 -14.64
C GLU A 49 10.32 36.26 -14.44
N SER A 50 11.50 35.79 -14.04
CA SER A 50 11.80 34.38 -13.83
C SER A 50 11.28 33.82 -12.49
N GLY A 51 10.82 34.68 -11.58
CA GLY A 51 10.32 34.26 -10.27
C GLY A 51 11.43 33.86 -9.29
N ALA A 52 11.04 33.43 -8.09
CA ALA A 52 12.00 33.04 -7.07
C ALA A 52 12.77 31.76 -7.48
N PRO A 53 14.07 31.63 -7.13
CA PRO A 53 14.88 30.46 -7.48
C PRO A 53 14.24 29.13 -7.04
N GLY A 54 13.59 29.13 -5.86
CA GLY A 54 12.89 27.97 -5.32
C GLY A 54 11.60 27.61 -6.05
N GLU A 55 10.89 28.58 -6.63
CA GLU A 55 9.69 28.35 -7.45
C GLU A 55 10.07 27.77 -8.81
N MET A 56 11.08 28.36 -9.46
CA MET A 56 11.61 27.82 -10.71
C MET A 56 12.16 26.39 -10.53
N ALA A 57 12.85 26.11 -9.43
CA ALA A 57 13.31 24.75 -9.11
C ALA A 57 12.14 23.77 -8.98
N ARG A 58 11.02 24.20 -8.39
CA ARG A 58 9.80 23.39 -8.28
C ARG A 58 9.16 23.14 -9.64
N ASP A 59 9.01 24.16 -10.49
CA ASP A 59 8.47 24.01 -11.85
C ASP A 59 9.30 23.05 -12.70
N TYR A 60 10.63 23.13 -12.60
CA TYR A 60 11.52 22.18 -13.27
C TYR A 60 11.40 20.77 -12.70
N MET A 61 11.29 20.61 -11.38
CA MET A 61 11.05 19.29 -10.78
C MET A 61 9.69 18.72 -11.19
N ASP A 62 8.65 19.55 -11.28
CA ASP A 62 7.32 19.15 -11.72
C ASP A 62 7.34 18.68 -13.19
N GLY A 63 8.07 19.39 -14.06
CA GLY A 63 8.25 18.97 -15.47
C GLY A 63 9.17 17.77 -15.69
N LEU A 64 10.18 17.57 -14.83
CA LEU A 64 11.14 16.46 -14.94
C LEU A 64 10.62 15.15 -14.34
N TYR A 65 9.75 15.25 -13.32
CA TYR A 65 9.11 14.09 -12.68
C TYR A 65 7.66 13.87 -13.12
N GLY A 66 7.04 14.84 -13.81
CA GLY A 66 5.71 14.76 -14.39
C GLY A 66 5.74 14.35 -15.86
N ILE A 67 5.87 13.04 -16.13
CA ILE A 67 5.41 12.47 -17.41
C ILE A 67 4.48 11.28 -17.13
N GLY A 68 3.19 11.50 -17.34
CA GLY A 68 2.18 10.44 -17.49
C GLY A 68 0.79 10.82 -17.00
N ALA A 69 -0.01 11.45 -17.87
CA ALA A 69 -1.45 11.54 -17.69
C ALA A 69 -2.07 10.13 -17.54
N GLY A 70 -2.77 9.88 -16.43
CA GLY A 70 -3.89 8.94 -16.37
C GLY A 70 -5.20 9.72 -16.50
N PRO A 71 -6.25 9.19 -17.13
CA PRO A 71 -7.43 9.97 -17.49
C PRO A 71 -8.31 10.24 -16.25
N GLY A 72 -8.71 11.50 -16.07
CA GLY A 72 -9.85 11.89 -15.23
C GLY A 72 -9.53 12.13 -13.76
N SER A 73 -8.87 13.25 -13.47
CA SER A 73 -8.84 13.86 -12.13
C SER A 73 -9.83 15.02 -12.05
N ASP A 74 -11.10 14.74 -12.32
CA ASP A 74 -12.18 15.67 -12.04
C ASP A 74 -12.75 15.35 -10.65
N GLY A 75 -12.47 16.26 -9.71
CA GLY A 75 -13.20 16.53 -8.46
C GLY A 75 -13.69 15.33 -7.64
N ASN A 76 -12.99 15.03 -6.54
CA ASN A 76 -13.64 14.58 -5.30
C ASN A 76 -12.68 14.70 -4.11
N GLN A 77 -12.60 15.94 -3.61
CA GLN A 77 -12.01 16.29 -2.33
C GLN A 77 -12.97 15.85 -1.22
N PHE A 78 -12.57 14.86 -0.42
CA PHE A 78 -13.13 14.64 0.91
C PHE A 78 -12.22 15.40 1.89
N PRO A 79 -12.76 15.90 3.02
CA PRO A 79 -12.05 16.85 3.88
C PRO A 79 -10.70 16.29 4.32
N ASP A 80 -9.64 17.00 3.98
CA ASP A 80 -8.30 16.75 4.50
C ASP A 80 -8.32 17.07 6.00
N ASP A 81 -8.13 16.06 6.85
CA ASP A 81 -7.74 16.28 8.24
C ASP A 81 -6.32 16.86 8.21
N ASP A 82 -6.25 18.16 8.48
CA ASP A 82 -5.07 19.03 8.42
C ASP A 82 -3.95 18.58 9.36
N LEU A 83 -3.04 17.76 8.84
CA LEU A 83 -1.69 17.55 9.35
C LEU A 83 -0.73 17.80 8.19
N GLY A 84 -0.36 19.07 7.99
CA GLY A 84 0.40 19.60 6.85
C GLY A 84 1.59 18.76 6.38
N ILE A 85 1.35 17.88 5.41
CA ILE A 85 2.37 17.14 4.66
C ILE A 85 2.14 17.41 3.17
N ASP A 86 3.15 18.04 2.57
CA ASP A 86 3.26 18.59 1.22
C ASP A 86 2.66 17.71 0.09
N SER A 87 1.98 18.38 -0.85
CA SER A 87 1.03 17.80 -1.81
C SER A 87 1.64 17.20 -3.08
N GLY A 88 2.91 16.78 -3.05
CA GLY A 88 3.63 16.29 -4.23
C GLY A 88 3.94 14.78 -4.28
N ASP A 89 3.63 14.02 -3.22
CA ASP A 89 4.23 12.68 -3.00
C ASP A 89 3.23 11.50 -3.09
N TYR A 90 1.99 11.74 -3.52
CA TYR A 90 0.94 10.72 -3.57
C TYR A 90 0.18 10.67 -4.91
N TYR A 91 -0.01 9.45 -5.42
CA TYR A 91 -0.94 9.12 -6.49
C TYR A 91 -2.29 8.75 -5.87
N GLU A 92 -3.36 9.46 -6.26
CA GLU A 92 -4.71 9.19 -5.80
C GLU A 92 -5.65 9.02 -7.00
N TYR A 93 -6.32 7.88 -7.06
CA TYR A 93 -7.36 7.58 -8.05
C TYR A 93 -8.66 7.20 -7.33
N LYS A 94 -9.77 7.83 -7.72
CA LYS A 94 -11.11 7.56 -7.22
C LYS A 94 -12.05 7.34 -8.40
N SER A 95 -12.82 6.24 -8.36
CA SER A 95 -13.88 6.01 -9.34
C SER A 95 -15.07 6.94 -9.10
N SER A 96 -15.71 7.43 -10.16
CA SER A 96 -16.94 8.24 -10.09
C SER A 96 -18.16 7.46 -9.60
N LEU A 97 -18.14 6.12 -9.70
CA LEU A 97 -19.20 5.26 -9.17
C LEU A 97 -19.07 5.17 -7.66
N THR A 98 -20.06 5.68 -6.93
CA THR A 98 -20.17 5.57 -5.48
C THR A 98 -21.24 4.54 -5.09
N VAL A 99 -20.93 3.72 -4.10
CA VAL A 99 -21.84 2.75 -3.48
C VAL A 99 -21.84 3.05 -1.99
N LEU A 100 -23.00 3.40 -1.43
CA LEU A 100 -23.13 3.81 -0.02
C LEU A 100 -22.21 4.99 0.38
N ASP A 101 -22.10 5.99 -0.49
CA ASP A 101 -21.23 7.17 -0.31
C ASP A 101 -19.72 6.86 -0.30
N LEU A 102 -19.33 5.63 -0.66
CA LEU A 102 -17.95 5.20 -0.81
C LEU A 102 -17.62 4.99 -2.29
N PRO A 103 -16.44 5.41 -2.78
CA PRO A 103 -16.03 5.12 -4.15
C PRO A 103 -15.90 3.60 -4.36
N LEU A 104 -16.33 3.12 -5.52
CA LEU A 104 -16.16 1.72 -5.91
C LEU A 104 -14.69 1.31 -5.89
N VAL A 105 -13.81 2.18 -6.40
CA VAL A 105 -12.36 1.96 -6.42
C VAL A 105 -11.67 3.21 -5.87
N HIS A 106 -10.79 3.01 -4.89
CA HIS A 106 -9.92 4.04 -4.35
C HIS A 106 -8.50 3.49 -4.26
N ILE A 107 -7.59 4.10 -5.00
CA ILE A 107 -6.17 3.77 -5.00
C ILE A 107 -5.44 4.99 -4.46
N LYS A 108 -4.69 4.84 -3.37
CA LYS A 108 -3.86 5.90 -2.80
C LYS A 108 -2.47 5.33 -2.55
N LEU A 109 -1.50 5.72 -3.36
CA LEU A 109 -0.12 5.23 -3.31
C LEU A 109 0.81 6.40 -3.02
N ARG A 110 1.73 6.25 -2.06
CA ARG A 110 2.78 7.23 -1.80
C ARG A 110 4.12 6.75 -2.34
N ARG A 111 4.92 7.69 -2.88
CA ARG A 111 6.27 7.41 -3.39
C ARG A 111 7.24 7.07 -2.27
N ARG A 112 7.08 7.72 -1.11
CA ARG A 112 7.77 7.40 0.15
C ARG A 112 6.81 6.66 1.08
N GLY A 113 6.91 5.33 1.08
CA GLY A 113 6.02 4.47 1.87
C GLY A 113 6.12 4.76 3.37
N TRP A 114 5.03 4.48 4.10
CA TRP A 114 4.92 4.67 5.56
C TRP A 114 6.12 4.12 6.35
N PHE A 115 6.68 2.99 5.90
CA PHE A 115 7.84 2.34 6.53
C PHE A 115 9.14 3.17 6.50
N PHE A 116 9.20 4.24 5.72
CA PHE A 116 10.38 5.11 5.57
C PHE A 116 10.14 6.54 6.10
N GLY A 117 9.21 6.71 7.06
CA GLY A 117 8.95 7.99 7.72
C GLY A 117 7.97 8.92 6.98
N GLY A 118 7.24 8.39 5.99
CA GLY A 118 6.13 9.09 5.33
C GLY A 118 4.79 8.95 6.07
N ALA A 119 3.89 9.92 5.89
CA ALA A 119 2.50 9.79 6.37
C ALA A 119 1.76 8.67 5.60
N PRO A 120 0.72 8.04 6.19
CA PRO A 120 0.10 6.84 5.64
C PRO A 120 -0.83 7.22 4.50
N ALA A 121 -0.70 6.55 3.35
CA ALA A 121 -1.70 6.65 2.31
C ALA A 121 -2.94 5.81 2.67
N VAL A 122 -4.01 6.48 3.14
CA VAL A 122 -5.28 5.83 3.50
C VAL A 122 -6.26 5.79 2.32
N ALA A 123 -6.53 4.59 1.80
CA ALA A 123 -7.54 4.33 0.78
C ALA A 123 -8.82 3.76 1.40
N LYS A 124 -9.98 4.31 1.02
CA LYS A 124 -11.32 3.90 1.48
C LYS A 124 -12.25 3.70 0.28
N GLY A 125 -12.86 2.53 0.14
CA GLY A 125 -13.78 2.22 -0.96
C GLY A 125 -14.28 0.79 -0.94
N ILE A 126 -15.02 0.34 -1.96
CA ILE A 126 -15.35 -1.09 -2.11
C ILE A 126 -14.07 -1.87 -2.43
N ILE A 127 -13.26 -1.36 -3.36
CA ILE A 127 -11.92 -1.81 -3.68
C ILE A 127 -10.93 -0.73 -3.22
N ALA A 128 -10.12 -1.03 -2.22
CA ALA A 128 -9.15 -0.11 -1.63
C ALA A 128 -7.72 -0.62 -1.80
N ILE A 129 -6.83 0.22 -2.35
CA ILE A 129 -5.41 -0.11 -2.53
C ILE A 129 -4.56 1.04 -1.98
N GLY A 130 -3.69 0.77 -0.99
CA GLY A 130 -2.80 1.77 -0.42
C GLY A 130 -1.97 1.27 0.76
N ASP A 131 -1.26 2.16 1.47
CA ASP A 131 -0.53 1.77 2.70
C ASP A 131 -1.51 1.27 3.77
N VAL A 132 -2.62 1.98 3.92
CA VAL A 132 -3.76 1.63 4.77
C VAL A 132 -5.01 1.51 3.89
N ALA A 133 -5.53 0.31 3.71
CA ALA A 133 -6.67 0.03 2.85
C ALA A 133 -7.89 -0.41 3.67
N LEU A 134 -9.02 0.28 3.48
CA LEU A 134 -10.30 0.01 4.14
C LEU A 134 -11.38 -0.21 3.10
N GLY A 135 -11.91 -1.44 2.99
CA GLY A 135 -12.91 -1.73 1.98
C GLY A 135 -13.48 -3.14 1.99
N ALA A 136 -14.36 -3.47 1.04
CA ALA A 136 -14.79 -4.85 0.87
C ALA A 136 -13.64 -5.74 0.39
N PHE A 137 -12.82 -5.21 -0.51
CA PHE A 137 -11.56 -5.77 -0.99
C PHE A 137 -10.43 -4.78 -0.70
N ALA A 138 -9.52 -5.13 0.19
CA ALA A 138 -8.46 -4.25 0.67
C ALA A 138 -7.07 -4.86 0.42
N VAL A 139 -6.18 -4.09 -0.22
CA VAL A 139 -4.78 -4.48 -0.47
C VAL A 139 -3.84 -3.39 0.03
N GLY A 140 -2.94 -3.73 0.95
CA GLY A 140 -2.04 -2.74 1.52
C GLY A 140 -1.03 -3.24 2.55
N GLY A 141 -0.29 -2.31 3.17
CA GLY A 141 0.53 -2.63 4.33
C GLY A 141 -0.34 -3.03 5.53
N ILE A 142 -1.38 -2.24 5.78
CA ILE A 142 -2.47 -2.49 6.72
C ILE A 142 -3.77 -2.57 5.91
N ALA A 143 -4.46 -3.70 5.94
CA ALA A 143 -5.68 -3.92 5.18
C ALA A 143 -6.82 -4.37 6.12
N ALA A 144 -7.97 -3.69 6.09
CA ALA A 144 -9.16 -4.15 6.81
C ALA A 144 -10.40 -4.17 5.90
N GLY A 145 -11.14 -5.28 5.93
CA GLY A 145 -12.19 -5.50 4.95
C GLY A 145 -12.88 -6.84 4.97
N GLY A 146 -13.65 -7.12 3.91
CA GLY A 146 -14.19 -8.46 3.66
C GLY A 146 -13.07 -9.43 3.27
N ILE A 147 -12.32 -9.05 2.23
CA ILE A 147 -11.11 -9.73 1.76
C ILE A 147 -9.94 -8.76 1.90
N SER A 148 -8.94 -9.14 2.68
CA SER A 148 -7.83 -8.28 3.07
C SER A 148 -6.49 -8.96 2.78
N ILE A 149 -5.62 -8.28 2.04
CA ILE A 149 -4.28 -8.76 1.70
C ILE A 149 -3.26 -7.72 2.15
N GLY A 150 -2.34 -8.09 3.04
CA GLY A 150 -1.34 -7.14 3.51
C GLY A 150 -0.31 -7.63 4.51
N GLY A 151 0.51 -6.71 5.04
CA GLY A 151 1.41 -7.02 6.15
C GLY A 151 0.62 -7.33 7.43
N LEU A 152 -0.28 -6.42 7.78
CA LEU A 152 -1.31 -6.58 8.82
C LEU A 152 -2.68 -6.62 8.12
N SER A 153 -3.41 -7.72 8.26
CA SER A 153 -4.70 -7.92 7.59
C SER A 153 -5.79 -8.28 8.59
N ALA A 154 -6.97 -7.66 8.44
CA ALA A 154 -8.15 -7.94 9.24
C ALA A 154 -9.37 -8.13 8.33
N GLY A 155 -10.14 -9.21 8.47
CA GLY A 155 -11.34 -9.38 7.65
C GLY A 155 -12.07 -10.71 7.75
N VAL A 156 -12.98 -10.98 6.82
CA VAL A 156 -13.57 -12.32 6.69
C VAL A 156 -12.52 -13.28 6.14
N LEU A 157 -11.84 -12.87 5.06
CA LEU A 157 -10.65 -13.54 4.51
C LEU A 157 -9.45 -12.61 4.70
N ALA A 158 -8.47 -13.01 5.50
CA ALA A 158 -7.28 -12.22 5.80
C ALA A 158 -6.02 -12.99 5.38
N LEU A 159 -5.21 -12.40 4.51
CA LEU A 159 -3.95 -12.94 4.02
C LEU A 159 -2.83 -11.96 4.37
N GLY A 160 -1.83 -12.38 5.16
CA GLY A 160 -0.75 -11.47 5.50
C GLY A 160 0.35 -11.98 6.41
N GLY A 161 1.25 -11.08 6.82
CA GLY A 161 2.26 -11.40 7.85
C GLY A 161 1.60 -11.67 9.20
N ALA A 162 0.74 -10.74 9.62
CA ALA A 162 -0.19 -10.90 10.73
C ALA A 162 -1.63 -10.78 10.18
N ALA A 163 -2.43 -11.83 10.36
CA ALA A 163 -3.78 -11.94 9.80
C ALA A 163 -4.80 -12.25 10.89
N ALA A 164 -5.91 -11.52 10.91
CA ALA A 164 -7.03 -11.73 11.83
C ALA A 164 -8.34 -11.84 11.04
N GLY A 165 -9.09 -12.93 11.19
CA GLY A 165 -10.34 -13.05 10.45
C GLY A 165 -11.15 -14.32 10.65
N ALA A 166 -12.22 -14.51 9.87
CA ALA A 166 -12.90 -15.80 9.87
C ALA A 166 -11.98 -16.89 9.29
N VAL A 167 -11.34 -16.58 8.17
CA VAL A 167 -10.26 -17.36 7.57
C VAL A 167 -9.02 -16.47 7.54
N ALA A 168 -7.99 -16.86 8.28
CA ALA A 168 -6.74 -16.12 8.37
C ALA A 168 -5.58 -17.01 7.89
N THR A 169 -4.75 -16.50 6.98
CA THR A 169 -3.53 -17.18 6.53
C THR A 169 -2.34 -16.24 6.64
N GLY A 170 -1.27 -16.66 7.33
CA GLY A 170 -0.13 -15.78 7.54
C GLY A 170 1.00 -16.30 8.39
N GLY A 171 1.96 -15.44 8.74
CA GLY A 171 2.99 -15.77 9.73
C GLY A 171 2.39 -15.96 11.13
N ALA A 172 1.59 -14.99 11.56
CA ALA A 172 0.71 -15.05 12.72
C ALA A 172 -0.74 -14.93 12.25
N ALA A 173 -1.55 -15.97 12.46
CA ALA A 173 -2.93 -16.06 12.02
C ALA A 173 -3.88 -16.27 13.21
N VAL A 174 -4.94 -15.47 13.30
CA VAL A 174 -5.98 -15.59 14.32
C VAL A 174 -7.35 -15.66 13.64
N GLY A 175 -8.13 -16.71 13.90
CA GLY A 175 -9.44 -16.81 13.26
C GLY A 175 -10.30 -18.02 13.60
N LEU A 176 -11.40 -18.21 12.87
CA LEU A 176 -12.14 -19.48 12.96
C LEU A 176 -11.33 -20.60 12.32
N LEU A 177 -10.77 -20.32 11.14
CA LEU A 177 -9.79 -21.14 10.45
C LEU A 177 -8.50 -20.32 10.31
N ALA A 178 -7.47 -20.73 11.03
CA ALA A 178 -6.16 -20.06 11.05
C ALA A 178 -5.09 -20.98 10.47
N VAL A 179 -4.32 -20.48 9.51
CA VAL A 179 -3.23 -21.20 8.86
C VAL A 179 -1.96 -20.36 8.92
N GLY A 180 -0.88 -20.86 9.54
CA GLY A 180 0.32 -20.04 9.65
C GLY A 180 1.47 -20.62 10.45
N GLY A 181 2.49 -19.80 10.69
CA GLY A 181 3.58 -20.16 11.62
C GLY A 181 3.03 -20.30 13.04
N VAL A 182 2.33 -19.27 13.50
CA VAL A 182 1.54 -19.25 14.74
C VAL A 182 0.07 -19.12 14.35
N ALA A 183 -0.73 -20.14 14.62
CA ALA A 183 -2.14 -20.20 14.27
C ALA A 183 -3.01 -20.34 15.53
N VAL A 184 -3.96 -19.42 15.74
CA VAL A 184 -4.89 -19.45 16.86
C VAL A 184 -6.32 -19.44 16.34
N GLY A 185 -7.12 -20.47 16.67
CA GLY A 185 -8.49 -20.51 16.16
C GLY A 185 -9.34 -21.70 16.58
N LYS A 186 -10.54 -21.84 15.99
CA LYS A 186 -11.32 -23.07 16.18
C LYS A 186 -10.64 -24.24 15.46
N ILE A 187 -10.19 -24.00 14.23
CA ILE A 187 -9.27 -24.84 13.48
C ILE A 187 -7.97 -24.06 13.32
N ALA A 188 -6.86 -24.59 13.83
CA ALA A 188 -5.54 -24.02 13.70
C ALA A 188 -4.60 -25.01 13.00
N LEU A 189 -3.93 -24.55 11.94
CA LEU A 189 -2.98 -25.31 11.14
C LEU A 189 -1.65 -24.54 11.16
N GLY A 190 -0.58 -25.09 11.71
CA GLY A 190 0.67 -24.33 11.77
C GLY A 190 1.85 -24.95 12.48
N GLY A 191 2.94 -24.18 12.61
CA GLY A 191 4.08 -24.58 13.44
C GLY A 191 3.68 -24.68 14.91
N LEU A 192 3.08 -23.60 15.43
CA LEU A 192 2.39 -23.54 16.71
C LEU A 192 0.89 -23.34 16.46
N ALA A 193 0.09 -24.37 16.73
CA ALA A 193 -1.36 -24.32 16.52
C ALA A 193 -2.12 -24.42 17.85
N ILE A 194 -2.95 -23.42 18.13
CA ILE A 194 -3.75 -23.34 19.36
C ILE A 194 -5.22 -23.29 18.97
N GLY A 195 -6.00 -24.31 19.34
CA GLY A 195 -7.39 -24.34 18.93
C GLY A 195 -8.19 -25.55 19.37
N LYS A 196 -9.47 -25.59 19.01
CA LYS A 196 -10.30 -26.77 19.27
C LYS A 196 -9.78 -27.97 18.48
N ILE A 197 -9.46 -27.74 17.21
CA ILE A 197 -8.71 -28.64 16.33
C ILE A 197 -7.37 -27.95 16.03
N ALA A 198 -6.26 -28.56 16.43
CA ALA A 198 -4.92 -28.05 16.19
C ALA A 198 -4.07 -29.09 15.46
N ILE A 199 -3.50 -28.70 14.31
CA ILE A 199 -2.64 -29.57 13.48
C ILE A 199 -1.31 -28.85 13.26
N GLY A 200 -0.19 -29.50 13.58
CA GLY A 200 1.08 -28.80 13.54
C GLY A 200 2.28 -29.51 14.15
N GLY A 201 3.37 -28.77 14.29
CA GLY A 201 4.55 -29.22 15.04
C GLY A 201 4.25 -29.25 16.54
N SER A 202 3.91 -28.08 17.09
CA SER A 202 3.48 -27.89 18.47
C SER A 202 2.00 -27.52 18.50
N VAL A 203 1.18 -28.31 19.20
CA VAL A 203 -0.28 -28.20 19.16
C VAL A 203 -0.85 -28.13 20.56
N ILE A 204 -1.82 -27.23 20.77
CA ILE A 204 -2.55 -27.09 22.04
C ILE A 204 -4.03 -27.07 21.70
N GLY A 205 -4.75 -28.12 22.08
CA GLY A 205 -6.17 -28.23 21.72
C GLY A 205 -6.89 -29.44 22.28
N LYS A 206 -8.21 -29.50 22.04
CA LYS A 206 -9.03 -30.65 22.40
C LYS A 206 -8.77 -31.83 21.46
N TYR A 207 -8.60 -31.53 20.18
CA TYR A 207 -8.24 -32.49 19.15
C TYR A 207 -6.91 -32.03 18.54
N THR A 208 -5.85 -32.78 18.83
CA THR A 208 -4.48 -32.45 18.43
C THR A 208 -3.97 -33.49 17.45
N LEU A 209 -3.31 -33.01 16.40
CA LEU A 209 -2.57 -33.83 15.45
C LEU A 209 -1.17 -33.24 15.35
N SER A 210 -0.21 -33.86 16.04
CA SER A 210 1.20 -33.46 15.99
C SER A 210 2.00 -34.38 15.08
N ALA A 211 2.98 -33.85 14.37
CA ALA A 211 3.98 -34.66 13.65
C ALA A 211 4.83 -35.54 14.59
N ALA A 212 4.82 -35.27 15.90
CA ALA A 212 5.48 -36.08 16.92
C ALA A 212 4.66 -37.30 17.37
N ASP A 213 3.38 -37.42 16.98
CA ASP A 213 2.55 -38.58 17.33
C ASP A 213 2.91 -39.80 16.47
N PRO A 214 3.24 -40.97 17.07
CA PRO A 214 3.59 -42.19 16.34
C PRO A 214 2.44 -42.79 15.51
N GLY A 215 1.20 -42.35 15.75
CA GLY A 215 0.02 -42.69 14.96
C GLY A 215 -0.14 -41.72 13.80
N GLY A 216 0.63 -41.96 12.74
CA GLY A 216 0.70 -41.09 11.56
C GLY A 216 -0.67 -40.74 10.96
N PHE A 217 -0.72 -39.52 10.42
CA PHE A 217 -1.83 -38.86 9.73
C PHE A 217 -2.76 -39.82 8.95
N SER A 218 -3.87 -40.23 9.56
CA SER A 218 -4.92 -41.01 8.89
C SER A 218 -5.98 -40.06 8.31
N LEU A 219 -6.25 -40.19 7.01
CA LEU A 219 -7.35 -39.49 6.33
C LEU A 219 -8.70 -39.72 7.03
N GLU A 220 -8.92 -40.90 7.61
CA GLU A 220 -10.10 -41.21 8.42
C GLU A 220 -10.18 -40.39 9.72
N GLN A 221 -9.06 -40.14 10.40
CA GLN A 221 -9.06 -39.31 11.62
C GLN A 221 -9.31 -37.83 11.27
N PHE A 222 -8.66 -37.32 10.23
CA PHE A 222 -8.91 -35.97 9.72
C PHE A 222 -10.36 -35.81 9.27
N ARG A 223 -10.89 -36.79 8.54
CA ARG A 223 -12.29 -36.82 8.10
C ARG A 223 -13.26 -36.88 9.28
N ARG A 224 -13.01 -37.72 10.29
CA ARG A 224 -13.84 -37.77 11.50
C ARG A 224 -13.84 -36.45 12.26
N LEU A 225 -12.68 -35.79 12.38
CA LEU A 225 -12.57 -34.48 13.02
C LEU A 225 -13.30 -33.37 12.24
N LEU A 226 -13.22 -33.40 10.91
CA LEU A 226 -13.98 -32.51 10.03
C LEU A 226 -15.49 -32.76 10.12
N GLU A 227 -15.91 -34.03 10.14
CA GLU A 227 -17.31 -34.42 10.25
C GLU A 227 -17.90 -34.07 11.64
N GLU A 228 -17.11 -34.17 12.70
CA GLU A 228 -17.51 -33.86 14.08
C GLU A 228 -17.50 -32.35 14.38
N ALA A 229 -16.55 -31.59 13.81
CA ALA A 229 -16.48 -30.14 14.01
C ALA A 229 -17.33 -29.32 13.02
N PHE A 230 -17.59 -29.84 11.82
CA PHE A 230 -18.36 -29.16 10.77
C PHE A 230 -19.38 -30.11 10.11
N PRO A 231 -20.49 -30.44 10.80
CA PRO A 231 -21.52 -31.35 10.28
C PRO A 231 -22.19 -30.88 8.97
N GLY A 232 -22.07 -29.60 8.62
CA GLY A 232 -22.56 -29.04 7.35
C GLY A 232 -21.70 -29.38 6.13
N VAL A 233 -20.37 -29.39 6.26
CA VAL A 233 -19.42 -29.68 5.16
C VAL A 233 -19.46 -31.16 4.78
N ALA A 234 -19.63 -32.03 5.77
CA ALA A 234 -19.85 -33.47 5.60
C ALA A 234 -21.11 -33.81 4.79
N ARG A 235 -22.12 -32.93 4.81
CA ARG A 235 -23.37 -33.11 4.05
C ARG A 235 -23.16 -32.74 2.57
N TRP A 236 -22.40 -31.68 2.30
CA TRP A 236 -22.03 -31.24 0.96
C TRP A 236 -21.08 -32.24 0.26
N LEU A 237 -20.07 -32.75 0.97
CA LEU A 237 -19.14 -33.79 0.44
C LEU A 237 -19.84 -35.11 0.10
N ARG A 238 -20.92 -35.46 0.82
CA ARG A 238 -21.76 -36.61 0.48
C ARG A 238 -22.58 -36.42 -0.80
N SER A 239 -22.89 -35.18 -1.18
CA SER A 239 -23.66 -34.88 -2.40
C SER A 239 -22.86 -35.03 -3.70
N PHE A 240 -21.53 -35.06 -3.63
CA PHE A 240 -20.64 -35.23 -4.80
C PHE A 240 -20.39 -36.70 -5.19
N LYS A 241 -20.85 -37.66 -4.38
CA LYS A 241 -20.61 -39.10 -4.61
C LYS A 241 -21.89 -39.87 -4.96
N SER A 242 -22.84 -39.23 -5.64
CA SER A 242 -23.96 -39.91 -6.29
C SER A 242 -23.91 -39.77 -7.79
#